data_AF-A0A1P8X0T5-F1
#
_entry.id   AF-A0A1P8X0T5-F1
#
_cell.length_a   1.000
_cell.length_b   1.000
_cell.length_c   1.000
_cell.angle_alpha   90.00
_cell.angle_beta   90.00
_cell.angle_gamma   90.00
#
_symmetry.space_group_name_H-M   'P 1'
#
loop_
_entity.id
_entity.type
_entity.pdbx_description
1 polymer ?
#
loop_
_entity_poly.entity_id
_entity_poly.type
_entity_poly.pdbx_seq_one_letter_code
_entity_poly.pdbx_strand_id
1 'polypeptide(L)'
;MLMFKFTLAASAAAALLFPLPVAAEEPMMKLAGMLRCAAVYQVTSERAPKESEAQLTAGRHFLQYYMIMLALAENKPDDKFDAKTLKTLFEAENAIANSDAVLARVEGKTDVFAADIATCAGFRERQPELFASADRTIDTMAKAQASN
;
A
#
# COMPACT_ATOMS: atom_id res chain seq x y z
N MET A 1 25.24 -31.82 64.82
CA MET A 1 26.09 -32.09 63.63
C MET A 1 25.17 -32.43 62.48
N LEU A 2 25.05 -31.58 61.46
CA LEU A 2 24.35 -31.91 60.23
C LEU A 2 25.07 -31.22 59.06
N MET A 3 25.59 -32.06 58.17
CA MET A 3 26.37 -31.71 56.99
C MET A 3 25.44 -31.24 55.86
N PHE A 4 25.91 -30.26 55.09
CA PHE A 4 25.37 -29.87 53.80
C PHE A 4 25.46 -31.03 52.79
N LYS A 5 24.39 -31.21 52.00
CA LYS A 5 24.49 -31.76 50.63
C LYS A 5 23.62 -30.92 49.70
N PHE A 6 24.28 -30.37 48.68
CA PHE A 6 23.67 -29.69 47.54
C PHE A 6 22.93 -30.70 46.65
N THR A 7 21.80 -30.29 46.08
CA THR A 7 21.41 -30.68 44.72
C THR A 7 20.55 -29.57 44.12
N LEU A 8 21.10 -28.95 43.06
CA LEU A 8 20.37 -28.21 42.04
C LEU A 8 19.33 -29.12 41.37
N ALA A 9 18.19 -28.55 40.97
CA ALA A 9 17.87 -28.29 39.56
C ALA A 9 16.37 -28.08 39.38
N ALA A 10 16.04 -26.87 38.93
CA ALA A 10 14.75 -26.51 38.36
C ALA A 10 14.56 -27.19 36.99
N SER A 11 13.32 -27.52 36.63
CA SER A 11 12.76 -27.63 35.27
C SER A 11 11.26 -27.93 35.41
N ALA A 12 10.36 -26.94 35.34
CA ALA A 12 9.80 -26.37 34.11
C ALA A 12 8.96 -27.38 33.30
N ALA A 13 7.64 -27.30 33.45
CA ALA A 13 6.67 -27.71 32.43
C ALA A 13 5.28 -27.10 32.74
N ALA A 14 5.19 -25.78 32.84
CA ALA A 14 3.94 -25.10 32.54
C ALA A 14 3.96 -24.84 31.03
N ALA A 15 3.38 -25.78 30.27
CA ALA A 15 3.12 -25.61 28.85
C ALA A 15 2.14 -24.44 28.70
N LEU A 16 2.70 -23.26 28.45
CA LEU A 16 1.96 -22.08 28.05
C LEU A 16 1.30 -22.40 26.70
N LEU A 17 -0.03 -22.54 26.73
CA LEU A 17 -0.90 -22.37 25.58
C LEU A 17 -0.75 -20.94 25.06
N PHE A 18 0.33 -20.69 24.33
CA PHE A 18 0.40 -19.51 23.47
C PHE A 18 -0.50 -19.79 22.27
N PRO A 19 -1.44 -18.88 21.93
CA PRO A 19 -2.06 -18.93 20.61
C PRO A 19 -0.93 -18.86 19.58
N LEU A 20 -0.92 -19.81 18.65
CA LEU A 20 0.01 -19.81 17.53
C LEU A 20 -0.02 -18.41 16.90
N PRO A 21 1.14 -17.77 16.64
CA PRO A 21 1.14 -16.56 15.85
C PRO A 21 0.51 -16.96 14.52
N VAL A 22 -0.69 -16.42 14.25
CA VAL A 22 -1.20 -16.34 12.89
C VAL A 22 -0.08 -15.62 12.16
N ALA A 23 0.71 -16.35 11.39
CA ALA A 23 1.62 -15.75 10.44
C ALA A 23 0.72 -14.87 9.59
N ALA A 24 0.76 -13.56 9.85
CA ALA A 24 0.05 -12.59 9.05
C ALA A 24 0.55 -12.86 7.64
N GLU A 25 -0.30 -13.44 6.79
CA GLU A 25 0.02 -13.63 5.38
C GLU A 25 0.51 -12.27 4.89
N GLU A 26 1.80 -12.19 4.54
CA GLU A 26 2.35 -10.92 4.11
C GLU A 26 1.52 -10.47 2.92
N PRO A 27 0.98 -9.23 2.92
CA PRO A 27 0.10 -8.82 1.85
C PRO A 27 0.90 -8.82 0.56
N MET A 28 0.70 -9.86 -0.26
CA MET A 28 1.21 -9.92 -1.63
C MET A 28 0.58 -8.76 -2.40
N MET A 29 1.35 -8.14 -3.32
CA MET A 29 0.79 -7.12 -4.19
C MET A 29 -0.29 -7.73 -5.08
N LYS A 30 -1.55 -7.44 -4.76
CA LYS A 30 -2.74 -7.84 -5.52
C LYS A 30 -3.27 -6.65 -6.30
N LEU A 31 -3.96 -6.91 -7.40
CA LEU A 31 -4.58 -5.88 -8.25
C LEU A 31 -5.45 -4.90 -7.42
N ALA A 32 -6.28 -5.43 -6.53
CA ALA A 32 -7.11 -4.63 -5.62
C ALA A 32 -6.28 -3.70 -4.71
N GLY A 33 -5.12 -4.16 -4.23
CA GLY A 33 -4.22 -3.34 -3.42
C GLY A 33 -3.63 -2.18 -4.21
N MET A 34 -3.23 -2.42 -5.46
CA MET A 34 -2.71 -1.36 -6.34
C MET A 34 -3.80 -0.35 -6.72
N LEU A 35 -5.00 -0.84 -7.00
CA LEU A 35 -6.20 -0.01 -7.23
C LEU A 35 -6.47 0.94 -6.06
N ARG A 36 -6.54 0.41 -4.83
CA ARG A 36 -6.76 1.21 -3.62
C ARG A 36 -5.64 2.22 -3.39
N CYS A 37 -4.37 1.81 -3.54
CA CYS A 37 -3.24 2.73 -3.40
C CYS A 37 -3.28 3.86 -4.43
N ALA A 38 -3.57 3.56 -5.70
CA ALA A 38 -3.70 4.59 -6.74
C ALA A 38 -4.83 5.57 -6.39
N ALA A 39 -6.01 5.07 -5.99
CA ALA A 39 -7.15 5.90 -5.61
C ALA A 39 -6.85 6.82 -4.41
N VAL A 40 -6.25 6.27 -3.34
CA VAL A 40 -5.89 7.04 -2.14
C VAL A 40 -4.91 8.16 -2.47
N TYR A 41 -3.87 7.87 -3.24
CA TYR A 41 -2.89 8.89 -3.63
C TYR A 41 -3.47 9.92 -4.61
N GLN A 42 -4.40 9.53 -5.49
CA GLN A 42 -5.12 10.47 -6.35
C GLN A 42 -5.93 11.47 -5.51
N VAL A 43 -6.78 10.98 -4.61
CA VAL A 43 -7.60 11.83 -3.73
C VAL A 43 -6.73 12.70 -2.81
N THR A 44 -5.64 12.15 -2.30
CA THR A 44 -4.67 12.89 -1.49
C THR A 44 -4.05 14.04 -2.29
N SER A 45 -3.63 13.78 -3.53
CA SER A 45 -3.06 14.77 -4.45
C SER A 45 -4.05 15.90 -4.79
N GLU A 46 -5.29 15.54 -5.11
CA GLU A 46 -6.35 16.50 -5.47
C GLU A 46 -6.74 17.43 -4.31
N ARG A 47 -6.62 16.95 -3.07
CA ARG A 47 -7.02 17.70 -1.87
C ARG A 47 -5.87 18.43 -1.19
N ALA A 48 -4.62 18.06 -1.47
CA ALA A 48 -3.45 18.77 -0.98
C ALA A 48 -3.37 20.19 -1.58
N PRO A 49 -2.75 21.17 -0.88
CA PRO A 49 -2.57 22.51 -1.44
C PRO A 49 -1.86 22.46 -2.78
N LYS A 50 -2.34 23.27 -3.73
CA LYS A 50 -1.78 23.31 -5.08
C LYS A 50 -0.29 23.62 -5.04
N GLU A 51 0.49 22.90 -5.83
CA GLU A 51 1.96 23.01 -5.97
C GLU A 51 2.74 22.72 -4.67
N SER A 52 2.08 22.19 -3.63
CA SER A 52 2.77 21.72 -2.43
C SER A 52 3.55 20.44 -2.70
N GLU A 53 4.62 20.21 -1.93
CA GLU A 53 5.39 18.96 -1.98
C GLU A 53 4.51 17.74 -1.73
N ALA A 54 3.51 17.87 -0.85
CA ALA A 54 2.54 16.82 -0.56
C ALA A 54 1.70 16.46 -1.80
N GLN A 55 1.19 17.46 -2.53
CA GLN A 55 0.47 17.23 -3.78
C GLN A 55 1.35 16.54 -4.81
N LEU A 56 2.57 17.07 -5.03
CA LEU A 56 3.48 16.53 -6.04
C LEU A 56 3.91 15.10 -5.73
N THR A 57 4.18 14.81 -4.45
CA THR A 57 4.57 13.48 -3.98
C THR A 57 3.42 12.48 -4.12
N ALA A 58 2.22 12.85 -3.66
CA ALA A 58 1.03 12.03 -3.80
C ALA A 58 0.68 11.79 -5.28
N GLY A 59 0.76 12.82 -6.12
CA GLY A 59 0.57 12.70 -7.56
C GLY A 59 1.56 11.74 -8.22
N ARG A 60 2.84 11.78 -7.81
CA ARG A 60 3.84 10.83 -8.29
C ARG A 60 3.54 9.40 -7.84
N HIS A 61 3.16 9.21 -6.56
CA HIS A 61 2.78 7.88 -6.06
C HIS A 61 1.54 7.33 -6.77
N PHE A 62 0.51 8.15 -7.01
CA PHE A 62 -0.64 7.76 -7.82
C PHE A 62 -0.20 7.16 -9.16
N LEU A 63 0.65 7.87 -9.90
CA LEU A 63 1.14 7.40 -11.20
C LEU A 63 1.87 6.05 -11.08
N GLN A 64 2.72 5.89 -10.06
CA GLN A 64 3.42 4.61 -9.83
C GLN A 64 2.45 3.45 -9.63
N TYR A 65 1.50 3.58 -8.70
CA TYR A 65 0.54 2.50 -8.42
C TYR A 65 -0.41 2.24 -9.60
N TYR A 66 -0.84 3.28 -10.29
CA TYR A 66 -1.71 3.16 -11.46
C TYR A 66 -1.01 2.40 -12.60
N MET A 67 0.26 2.70 -12.86
CA MET A 67 1.04 1.98 -13.88
C MET A 67 1.31 0.53 -13.49
N ILE A 68 1.65 0.28 -12.23
CA ILE A 68 1.88 -1.09 -11.72
C ILE A 68 0.59 -1.91 -11.79
N MET A 69 -0.56 -1.32 -11.48
CA MET A 69 -1.88 -1.95 -11.63
C MET A 69 -2.11 -2.41 -13.08
N LEU A 70 -1.86 -1.55 -14.06
CA LEU A 70 -2.00 -1.90 -15.48
C LEU A 70 -1.07 -3.06 -15.86
N ALA A 71 0.20 -2.98 -15.48
CA ALA A 71 1.18 -4.03 -15.77
C ALA A 71 0.83 -5.37 -15.11
N LEU A 72 0.29 -5.37 -13.89
CA LEU A 72 -0.14 -6.61 -13.22
C LEU A 72 -1.31 -7.28 -13.91
N ALA A 73 -2.24 -6.50 -14.47
CA ALA A 73 -3.38 -7.04 -15.21
C ALA A 73 -2.95 -7.65 -16.55
N GLU A 74 -2.03 -7.00 -17.28
CA GLU A 74 -1.49 -7.52 -18.54
C GLU A 74 -0.74 -8.84 -18.37
N ASN A 75 -0.06 -9.04 -17.23
CA ASN A 75 0.68 -10.26 -16.93
C ASN A 75 -0.20 -11.42 -16.41
N LYS A 76 -1.52 -11.24 -16.30
CA LYS A 76 -2.49 -12.28 -15.92
C LYS A 76 -3.57 -12.44 -17.00
N PRO A 77 -3.22 -13.04 -18.15
CA PRO A 77 -4.12 -13.12 -19.30
C PRO A 77 -5.43 -13.90 -19.01
N ASP A 78 -5.40 -14.80 -18.03
CA ASP A 78 -6.58 -15.60 -17.62
C ASP A 78 -7.66 -14.75 -16.94
N ASP A 79 -7.29 -13.62 -16.34
CA ASP A 79 -8.20 -12.78 -15.54
C ASP A 79 -9.03 -11.79 -16.41
N LYS A 80 -8.74 -11.68 -17.73
CA LYS A 80 -9.48 -10.85 -18.71
C LYS A 80 -9.78 -9.41 -18.29
N PHE A 81 -8.97 -8.80 -17.43
CA PHE A 81 -9.12 -7.39 -17.07
C PHE A 81 -8.59 -6.51 -18.19
N ASP A 82 -9.46 -6.09 -19.10
CA ASP A 82 -9.10 -5.11 -20.11
C ASP A 82 -8.92 -3.70 -19.51
N ALA A 83 -8.30 -2.79 -20.26
CA ALA A 83 -8.03 -1.44 -19.81
C ALA A 83 -9.29 -0.67 -19.39
N LYS A 84 -10.45 -0.98 -20.00
CA LYS A 84 -11.73 -0.34 -19.66
C LYS A 84 -12.22 -0.83 -18.31
N THR A 85 -12.15 -2.13 -18.04
CA THR A 85 -12.50 -2.70 -16.73
C THR A 85 -11.61 -2.12 -15.63
N LEU A 86 -10.30 -2.06 -15.85
CA LEU A 86 -9.36 -1.49 -14.89
C LEU A 86 -9.65 -0.01 -14.60
N LYS A 87 -9.97 0.78 -15.63
CA LYS A 87 -10.38 2.18 -15.48
C LYS A 87 -11.66 2.29 -14.65
N THR A 88 -12.67 1.47 -14.93
CA THR A 88 -13.93 1.48 -14.16
C THR A 88 -13.71 1.07 -12.70
N LEU A 89 -12.89 0.05 -12.44
CA LEU A 89 -12.55 -0.36 -11.07
C LEU A 89 -11.80 0.75 -10.33
N PHE A 90 -10.85 1.40 -10.99
CA PHE A 90 -10.15 2.54 -10.43
C PHE A 90 -11.09 3.71 -10.13
N GLU A 91 -12.00 4.05 -11.05
CA GLU A 91 -12.98 5.12 -10.84
C GLU A 91 -13.89 4.83 -9.63
N ALA A 92 -14.30 3.57 -9.46
CA ALA A 92 -15.07 3.14 -8.29
C ALA A 92 -14.27 3.30 -6.99
N GLU A 93 -13.02 2.80 -6.94
CA GLU A 93 -12.14 2.96 -5.77
C GLU A 93 -11.83 4.43 -5.47
N ASN A 94 -11.63 5.26 -6.50
CA ASN A 94 -11.43 6.69 -6.33
C ASN A 94 -12.67 7.38 -5.74
N ALA A 95 -13.89 6.99 -6.16
CA ALA A 95 -15.13 7.48 -5.58
C ALA A 95 -15.30 7.06 -4.11
N ILE A 96 -14.90 5.82 -3.76
CA ILE A 96 -14.90 5.34 -2.37
C ILE A 96 -13.91 6.14 -1.54
N ALA A 97 -12.65 6.26 -1.98
CA ALA A 97 -11.63 7.03 -1.26
C ALA A 97 -12.06 8.50 -1.09
N ASN A 98 -12.65 9.11 -2.12
CA ASN A 98 -13.17 10.47 -2.00
C ASN A 98 -14.31 10.57 -0.97
N SER A 99 -15.19 9.57 -0.93
CA SER A 99 -16.27 9.49 0.07
C SER A 99 -15.71 9.35 1.49
N ASP A 100 -14.71 8.47 1.69
CA ASP A 100 -14.00 8.31 2.98
C ASP A 100 -13.43 9.67 3.45
N ALA A 101 -12.80 10.41 2.54
CA ALA A 101 -12.23 11.73 2.82
C ALA A 101 -13.29 12.83 3.05
N VAL A 102 -14.49 12.70 2.48
CA VAL A 102 -15.61 13.60 2.83
C VAL A 102 -16.12 13.27 4.24
N LEU A 103 -16.38 11.99 4.53
CA LEU A 103 -16.91 11.55 5.82
C LEU A 103 -15.97 11.92 6.96
N ALA A 104 -14.68 11.64 6.81
CA ALA A 104 -13.70 11.98 7.84
C ALA A 104 -13.62 13.49 8.11
N ARG A 105 -13.79 14.33 7.08
CA ARG A 105 -13.86 15.79 7.26
C ARG A 105 -15.08 16.20 8.09
N VAL A 106 -16.23 15.57 7.85
CA VAL A 106 -17.46 15.80 8.64
C VAL A 106 -17.26 15.38 10.10
N GLU A 107 -16.49 14.32 10.34
CA GLU A 107 -16.14 13.80 11.67
C GLU A 107 -14.96 14.53 12.34
N GLY A 108 -14.34 15.51 11.67
CA GLY A 108 -13.17 16.23 12.20
C GLY A 108 -11.87 15.42 12.25
N LYS A 109 -11.78 14.32 11.49
CA LYS A 109 -10.58 13.47 11.38
C LYS A 109 -9.66 13.97 10.28
N THR A 110 -8.36 14.00 10.55
CA THR A 110 -7.33 14.44 9.59
C THR A 110 -6.61 13.28 8.91
N ASP A 111 -6.51 12.12 9.57
CA ASP A 111 -5.62 11.02 9.18
C ASP A 111 -6.35 9.91 8.41
N VAL A 112 -7.22 10.30 7.48
CA VAL A 112 -8.18 9.41 6.78
C VAL A 112 -7.51 8.19 6.16
N PHE A 113 -6.34 8.41 5.55
CA PHE A 113 -5.65 7.41 4.75
C PHE A 113 -4.36 6.91 5.39
N ALA A 114 -4.09 7.18 6.67
CA ALA A 114 -2.82 6.81 7.30
C ALA A 114 -2.52 5.31 7.20
N ALA A 115 -3.53 4.46 7.42
CA ALA A 115 -3.40 3.01 7.29
C ALA A 115 -3.21 2.55 5.83
N ASP A 116 -3.95 3.14 4.90
CA ASP A 116 -3.80 2.88 3.46
C ASP A 116 -2.38 3.25 3.00
N ILE A 117 -1.91 4.46 3.33
CA ILE A 117 -0.58 4.97 2.98
C ILE A 117 0.52 4.09 3.58
N ALA A 118 0.39 3.65 4.83
CA ALA A 118 1.34 2.72 5.44
C ALA A 118 1.40 1.38 4.69
N THR A 119 0.24 0.85 4.27
CA THR A 119 0.16 -0.37 3.47
C THR A 119 0.82 -0.20 2.11
N CYS A 120 0.55 0.92 1.43
CA CYS A 120 1.16 1.26 0.17
C CYS A 120 2.69 1.40 0.29
N ALA A 121 3.18 2.14 1.29
CA ALA A 121 4.61 2.24 1.58
C ALA A 121 5.26 0.86 1.77
N GLY A 122 4.59 -0.04 2.51
CA GLY A 122 5.05 -1.42 2.66
C GLY A 122 5.12 -2.20 1.34
N PHE A 123 4.24 -1.95 0.37
CA PHE A 123 4.39 -2.54 -0.98
C PHE A 123 5.63 -2.02 -1.69
N ARG A 124 5.85 -0.69 -1.65
CA ARG A 124 6.99 -0.04 -2.29
C ARG A 124 8.32 -0.52 -1.72
N GLU A 125 8.42 -0.65 -0.40
CA GLU A 125 9.63 -1.12 0.29
C GLU A 125 10.00 -2.55 -0.07
N ARG A 126 8.98 -3.41 -0.26
CA ARG A 126 9.19 -4.83 -0.63
C ARG A 126 9.55 -5.03 -2.10
N GLN A 127 9.25 -4.07 -2.96
CA GLN A 127 9.38 -4.21 -4.41
C GLN A 127 10.09 -3.00 -5.04
N PRO A 128 11.27 -2.59 -4.53
CA PRO A 128 11.89 -1.32 -4.87
C PRO A 128 12.22 -1.20 -6.36
N GLU A 129 12.59 -2.31 -7.01
CA GLU A 129 12.94 -2.32 -8.43
C GLU A 129 11.73 -2.08 -9.35
N LEU A 130 10.56 -2.62 -8.98
CA LEU A 130 9.33 -2.40 -9.73
C LEU A 130 8.93 -0.92 -9.69
N PHE A 131 8.97 -0.31 -8.51
CA PHE A 131 8.66 1.11 -8.34
C PHE A 131 9.70 2.01 -8.98
N ALA A 132 10.99 1.65 -8.92
CA ALA A 132 12.04 2.35 -9.67
C ALA A 132 11.84 2.25 -11.18
N SER A 133 11.33 1.12 -11.67
CA SER A 133 10.98 0.98 -13.09
C SER A 133 9.79 1.85 -13.47
N ALA A 134 8.75 1.92 -12.64
CA ALA A 134 7.62 2.84 -12.85
C ALA A 134 8.11 4.30 -12.88
N ASP A 135 9.01 4.69 -11.96
CA ASP A 135 9.61 6.03 -11.94
C ASP A 135 10.31 6.38 -13.25
N ARG A 136 11.14 5.47 -13.79
CA ARG A 136 11.81 5.70 -15.07
C ARG A 136 10.82 5.91 -16.21
N THR A 137 9.72 5.16 -16.23
CA THR A 137 8.70 5.31 -17.26
C THR A 137 7.97 6.65 -17.13
N ILE A 138 7.61 7.06 -15.90
CA ILE A 138 7.00 8.37 -15.62
C ILE A 138 7.92 9.50 -16.10
N ASP A 139 9.21 9.45 -15.73
CA ASP A 139 10.18 10.47 -16.12
C ASP A 139 10.37 10.51 -17.66
N THR A 140 10.33 9.36 -18.32
CA THR A 140 10.42 9.27 -19.78
C THR A 140 9.21 9.92 -20.45
N MET A 141 7.99 9.63 -19.96
CA MET A 141 6.76 10.24 -20.48
C MET A 141 6.74 11.76 -20.26
N ALA A 142 7.16 12.23 -19.08
CA ALA A 142 7.25 13.65 -18.78
C ALA A 142 8.21 14.40 -19.72
N LYS A 143 9.39 13.82 -19.98
CA LYS A 143 10.36 14.38 -20.94
C LYS A 143 9.82 14.42 -22.37
N ALA A 144 9.12 13.36 -22.79
CA ALA A 144 8.51 13.30 -24.11
C ALA A 144 7.42 14.37 -24.29
N GLN A 145 6.61 14.64 -23.26
CA GLN A 145 5.62 15.72 -23.29
C GLN A 145 6.26 17.11 -23.31
N ALA A 146 7.35 17.34 -22.58
CA ALA A 146 8.04 18.62 -22.57
C ALA A 146 8.81 18.94 -23.86
N SER A 147 9.02 17.94 -24.72
CA SER A 147 9.72 18.07 -26.00
C SER A 147 8.78 18.25 -27.20
N ASN A 148 7.46 18.24 -26.97
CA ASN A 148 6.40 18.50 -27.96
C ASN A 148 5.74 19.86 -27.67
#